data_AF-A0A974BFJ5-F1
#
_entry.id   AF-A0A974BFJ5-F1
#
_cell.length_a   1.000
_cell.length_b   1.000
_cell.length_c   1.000
_cell.angle_alpha   90.00
_cell.angle_beta   90.00
_cell.angle_gamma   90.00
#
_symmetry.space_group_name_H-M   'P 1'
#
loop_
_entity.id
_entity.type
_entity.pdbx_description
1 polymer ?
#
loop_
_entity_poly.entity_id
_entity_poly.type
_entity_poly.pdbx_seq_one_letter_code
_entity_poly.pdbx_strand_id
1 'polypeptide(L)'
;GAEGPTLMSYFSKNQIQALKPKITFSTLRDLQCPVLQSHELQGKAEESCSAEEHFEWLGAVLNQVSLDNKSSSFLSTYCCPEPNTVVEKAFLCTITGFIIPEKIIQLLEQLCCYFGDLKLAHWLTLTVHGFADSPVSWRENEHGFHKGGENLYNFVIFKNLDYWLQMAVGAHDDCPP
;
A
#
# COMPACT_ATOMS: atom_id res chain seq x y z
N GLY A 1 -3.48 -32.38 -17.92
CA GLY A 1 -2.56 -32.97 -16.91
C GLY A 1 -3.38 -33.25 -15.68
N ALA A 2 -3.20 -34.40 -15.03
CA ALA A 2 -4.01 -34.82 -13.90
C ALA A 2 -3.95 -33.79 -12.76
N GLU A 3 -5.10 -33.28 -12.33
CA GLU A 3 -5.20 -32.47 -11.12
C GLU A 3 -4.78 -33.34 -9.93
N GLY A 4 -3.68 -32.95 -9.26
CA GLY A 4 -3.24 -33.62 -8.04
C GLY A 4 -4.27 -33.51 -6.92
N PRO A 5 -4.13 -34.30 -5.84
CA PRO A 5 -5.04 -34.24 -4.71
C PRO A 5 -5.09 -32.82 -4.13
N THR A 6 -6.31 -32.29 -3.93
CA THR A 6 -6.50 -30.97 -3.34
C THR A 6 -6.09 -30.97 -1.86
N LEU A 7 -5.65 -29.82 -1.33
CA LEU A 7 -5.33 -29.64 0.09
C LEU A 7 -6.46 -30.15 1.02
N MET A 8 -7.71 -29.95 0.62
CA MET A 8 -8.89 -30.43 1.35
C MET A 8 -8.94 -31.96 1.47
N SER A 9 -8.60 -32.68 0.38
CA SER A 9 -8.57 -34.15 0.39
C SER A 9 -7.44 -34.70 1.25
N TYR A 10 -6.29 -34.02 1.24
CA TYR A 10 -5.11 -34.40 2.01
C TYR A 10 -5.37 -34.27 3.53
N PHE A 11 -5.99 -33.16 3.95
CA PHE A 11 -6.31 -32.88 5.36
C PHE A 11 -7.71 -33.34 5.77
N SER A 12 -8.26 -34.38 5.13
CA SER A 12 -9.62 -34.88 5.40
C SER A 12 -9.89 -35.33 6.84
N LYS A 13 -8.84 -35.61 7.62
CA LYS A 13 -8.93 -35.95 9.05
C LYS A 13 -9.01 -34.72 9.97
N ASN A 14 -8.77 -33.52 9.44
CA ASN A 14 -8.77 -32.25 10.17
C ASN A 14 -9.95 -31.39 9.72
N GLN A 15 -10.39 -30.47 10.58
CA GLN A 15 -11.44 -29.49 10.24
C GLN A 15 -10.86 -28.35 9.40
N ILE A 16 -10.49 -28.65 8.16
CA ILE A 16 -10.00 -27.65 7.22
C ILE A 16 -11.17 -26.91 6.55
N GLN A 17 -11.01 -25.60 6.34
CA GLN A 17 -11.98 -24.75 5.64
C GLN A 17 -11.29 -23.95 4.56
N ALA A 18 -11.90 -23.89 3.37
CA ALA A 18 -11.45 -23.02 2.30
C ALA A 18 -12.05 -21.62 2.50
N LEU A 19 -11.20 -20.62 2.68
CA LEU A 19 -11.59 -19.22 2.82
C LEU A 19 -11.19 -18.43 1.58
N LYS A 20 -11.96 -17.39 1.27
CA LYS A 20 -11.64 -16.43 0.21
C LYS A 20 -11.19 -15.11 0.85
N PRO A 21 -10.26 -14.37 0.22
CA PRO A 21 -9.94 -13.03 0.65
C PRO A 21 -11.18 -12.13 0.65
N LYS A 22 -11.29 -11.28 1.67
CA LYS A 22 -12.28 -10.23 1.73
C LYS A 22 -11.80 -9.09 0.83
N ILE A 23 -12.68 -8.58 -0.03
CA ILE A 23 -12.39 -7.44 -0.90
C ILE A 23 -13.37 -6.33 -0.59
N THR A 24 -12.87 -5.13 -0.35
CA THR A 24 -13.67 -3.92 -0.13
C THR A 24 -13.24 -2.82 -1.07
N PHE A 25 -14.22 -2.12 -1.63
CA PHE A 25 -14.00 -0.97 -2.50
C PHE A 25 -14.63 0.27 -1.86
N SER A 26 -13.93 1.39 -1.93
CA SER A 26 -14.45 2.70 -1.58
C SER A 26 -14.02 3.75 -2.60
N THR A 27 -14.84 4.78 -2.75
CA THR A 27 -14.54 5.93 -3.60
C THR A 27 -14.52 7.16 -2.69
N LEU A 28 -13.35 7.75 -2.54
CA LEU A 28 -13.17 9.01 -1.86
C LEU A 28 -13.41 10.14 -2.87
N ARG A 29 -14.05 11.22 -2.41
CA ARG A 29 -14.35 12.39 -3.24
C ARG A 29 -13.58 13.59 -2.74
N ASP A 30 -13.23 14.46 -3.68
CA ASP A 30 -12.58 15.75 -3.40
C ASP A 30 -11.33 15.58 -2.51
N LEU A 31 -10.53 14.55 -2.80
CA LEU A 31 -9.34 14.20 -2.03
C LEU A 31 -8.18 15.12 -2.41
N GLN A 32 -7.57 15.77 -1.44
CA GLN A 32 -6.29 16.46 -1.66
C GLN A 32 -5.17 15.43 -1.77
N CYS A 33 -4.52 15.41 -2.93
CA CYS A 33 -3.41 14.53 -3.25
C CYS A 33 -2.11 15.34 -3.41
N PRO A 34 -0.99 14.91 -2.78
CA PRO A 34 0.30 15.59 -2.93
C PRO A 34 0.77 15.53 -4.39
N VAL A 35 1.44 16.59 -4.83
CA VAL A 35 2.08 16.64 -6.15
C VAL A 35 3.44 15.98 -6.04
N LEU A 36 3.69 14.97 -6.88
CA LEU A 36 4.91 14.17 -6.87
C LEU A 36 5.66 14.29 -8.20
N GLN A 37 6.99 14.24 -8.14
CA GLN A 37 7.87 14.15 -9.30
C GLN A 37 8.72 12.88 -9.18
N SER A 38 8.65 11.98 -10.18
CA SER A 38 9.24 10.65 -10.07
C SER A 38 10.74 10.63 -9.76
N HIS A 39 11.48 11.65 -10.19
CA HIS A 39 12.93 11.77 -10.04
C HIS A 39 13.36 12.51 -8.75
N GLU A 40 12.43 13.08 -7.98
CA GLU A 40 12.72 13.91 -6.81
C GLU A 40 12.16 13.29 -5.52
N LEU A 41 12.89 12.32 -4.96
CA LEU A 41 12.48 11.62 -3.72
C LEU A 41 12.39 12.53 -2.50
N GLN A 42 13.24 13.55 -2.42
CA GLN A 42 13.26 14.51 -1.30
C GLN A 42 12.23 15.62 -1.46
N GLY A 43 11.48 15.61 -2.55
CA GLY A 43 10.64 16.74 -2.93
C GLY A 43 11.47 17.94 -3.37
N LYS A 44 10.78 18.96 -3.85
CA LYS A 44 11.36 20.23 -4.25
C LYS A 44 10.45 21.33 -3.75
N ALA A 45 11.03 22.28 -3.02
CA ALA A 45 10.29 23.35 -2.37
C ALA A 45 9.31 24.01 -3.36
N GLU A 46 8.04 24.12 -2.95
CA GLU A 46 6.92 24.71 -3.72
C GLU A 46 6.55 23.98 -5.03
N GLU A 47 7.27 22.93 -5.43
CA GLU A 47 7.06 22.22 -6.71
C GLU A 47 6.57 20.78 -6.53
N SER A 48 7.07 20.05 -5.52
CA SER A 48 6.66 18.68 -5.25
C SER A 48 6.94 18.25 -3.81
N CYS A 49 6.09 17.37 -3.29
CA CYS A 49 6.26 16.75 -1.99
C CYS A 49 7.32 15.64 -2.02
N SER A 50 7.87 15.34 -0.86
CA SER A 50 8.81 14.24 -0.65
C SER A 50 8.11 12.87 -0.59
N ALA A 51 8.89 11.82 -0.75
CA ALA A 51 8.44 10.45 -0.58
C ALA A 51 7.96 10.17 0.86
N GLU A 52 8.61 10.75 1.87
CA GLU A 52 8.24 10.59 3.28
C GLU A 52 6.87 11.22 3.58
N GLU A 53 6.66 12.47 3.15
CA GLU A 53 5.37 13.15 3.29
C GLU A 53 4.23 12.39 2.60
N HIS A 54 4.50 11.83 1.41
CA HIS A 54 3.54 10.99 0.71
C HIS A 54 3.23 9.70 1.49
N PHE A 55 4.24 9.05 2.08
CA PHE A 55 4.05 7.80 2.83
C PHE A 55 3.18 8.02 4.07
N GLU A 56 3.43 9.08 4.83
CA GLU A 56 2.60 9.46 5.99
C GLU A 56 1.16 9.78 5.57
N TRP A 57 0.99 10.61 4.53
CA TRP A 57 -0.32 11.00 4.00
C TRP A 57 -1.11 9.78 3.52
N LEU A 58 -0.47 8.85 2.83
CA LEU A 58 -1.11 7.62 2.36
C LEU A 58 -1.62 6.79 3.54
N GLY A 59 -0.86 6.69 4.63
CA GLY A 59 -1.30 6.06 5.87
C GLY A 59 -2.58 6.68 6.41
N ALA A 60 -2.68 8.01 6.45
CA ALA A 60 -3.88 8.71 6.88
C ALA A 60 -5.08 8.43 5.96
N VAL A 61 -4.89 8.43 4.64
CA VAL A 61 -5.93 8.12 3.65
C VAL A 61 -6.44 6.69 3.78
N LEU A 62 -5.55 5.71 3.90
CA LEU A 62 -5.90 4.29 4.05
C LEU A 62 -6.71 4.04 5.34
N ASN A 63 -6.43 4.82 6.40
CA ASN A 63 -7.17 4.77 7.66
C ASN A 63 -8.41 5.69 7.70
N GLN A 64 -8.75 6.35 6.59
CA GLN A 64 -9.90 7.26 6.47
C GLN A 64 -9.89 8.39 7.50
N VAL A 65 -8.70 8.90 7.84
CA VAL A 65 -8.53 10.05 8.73
C VAL A 65 -8.98 11.32 8.01
N SER A 66 -9.78 12.15 8.68
CA SER A 66 -10.16 13.46 8.14
C SER A 66 -8.98 14.43 8.23
N LEU A 67 -8.57 14.97 7.08
CA LEU A 67 -7.50 15.98 6.95
C LEU A 67 -8.05 17.42 7.01
N ASP A 68 -9.32 17.57 7.38
CA ASP A 68 -9.97 18.87 7.50
C ASP A 68 -9.44 19.58 8.76
N ASN A 69 -8.58 20.58 8.59
CA ASN A 69 -8.13 21.47 9.66
C ASN A 69 -9.25 22.44 10.09
N LYS A 70 -10.41 21.89 10.47
CA LYS A 70 -11.56 22.64 10.98
C LYS A 70 -11.37 22.87 12.46
N SER A 71 -11.44 24.12 12.88
CA SER A 71 -11.41 24.52 14.29
C SER A 71 -12.68 24.05 15.01
N SER A 72 -12.68 22.80 15.46
CA SER A 72 -13.67 22.28 16.40
C SER A 72 -13.04 22.13 17.78
N SER A 73 -13.81 21.69 18.78
CA SER A 73 -13.33 21.43 20.15
C SER A 73 -12.19 20.40 20.24
N PHE A 74 -11.88 19.70 19.15
CA PHE A 74 -10.67 18.93 18.91
C PHE A 74 -10.06 19.38 17.57
N LEU A 75 -8.80 19.82 17.58
CA LEU A 75 -8.08 20.26 16.39
C LEU A 75 -7.23 19.10 15.87
N SER A 76 -7.53 18.60 14.66
CA SER A 76 -6.56 17.79 13.91
C SER A 76 -5.55 18.76 13.29
N THR A 77 -4.30 18.71 13.73
CA THR A 77 -3.22 19.51 13.13
C THR A 77 -2.63 18.88 11.87
N TYR A 78 -2.96 17.61 11.60
CA TYR A 78 -2.47 16.90 10.44
C TYR A 78 -3.21 17.35 9.18
N CYS A 79 -2.45 17.81 8.18
CA CYS A 79 -2.94 18.37 6.93
C CYS A 79 -2.32 17.62 5.74
N CYS A 80 -2.93 17.72 4.56
CA CYS A 80 -2.29 17.24 3.33
C CYS A 80 -0.97 18.00 3.08
N PRO A 81 0.12 17.32 2.68
CA PRO A 81 1.36 17.97 2.28
C PRO A 81 1.15 18.97 1.14
N GLU A 82 1.99 20.01 1.07
CA GLU A 82 1.97 21.02 0.02
C GLU A 82 3.23 20.89 -0.87
N PRO A 83 3.14 21.09 -2.20
CA PRO A 83 1.92 21.44 -2.95
C PRO A 83 0.99 20.24 -3.16
N ASN A 84 -0.33 20.46 -3.04
CA ASN A 84 -1.35 19.44 -3.38
C ASN A 84 -2.32 19.88 -4.49
N THR A 85 -3.04 18.88 -5.02
CA THR A 85 -4.12 19.07 -5.99
C THR A 85 -5.36 18.30 -5.54
N VAL A 86 -6.54 18.90 -5.76
CA VAL A 86 -7.81 18.23 -5.45
C VAL A 86 -8.18 17.28 -6.58
N VAL A 87 -8.34 16.00 -6.24
CA VAL A 87 -8.81 14.96 -7.14
C VAL A 87 -10.27 14.66 -6.84
N GLU A 88 -11.14 14.83 -7.84
CA GLU A 88 -12.59 14.64 -7.70
C GLU A 88 -12.96 13.23 -7.21
N LYS A 89 -12.22 12.20 -7.67
CA LYS A 89 -12.48 10.80 -7.34
C LYS A 89 -11.17 10.04 -7.13
N ALA A 90 -10.99 9.46 -5.96
CA ALA A 90 -9.93 8.49 -5.67
C ALA A 90 -10.55 7.12 -5.36
N PHE A 91 -10.03 6.07 -6.00
CA PHE A 91 -10.51 4.70 -5.82
C PHE A 91 -9.59 3.97 -4.85
N LEU A 92 -10.17 3.41 -3.79
CA LEU A 92 -9.46 2.61 -2.80
C LEU A 92 -10.00 1.18 -2.86
N CYS A 93 -9.07 0.21 -2.95
CA CYS A 93 -9.36 -1.22 -2.91
C CYS A 93 -8.51 -1.86 -1.81
N THR A 94 -9.16 -2.60 -0.91
CA THR A 94 -8.48 -3.35 0.14
C THR A 94 -8.80 -4.83 -0.01
N ILE A 95 -7.75 -5.65 -0.11
CA ILE A 95 -7.84 -7.09 -0.17
C ILE A 95 -7.23 -7.64 1.12
N THR A 96 -8.04 -8.31 1.94
CA THR A 96 -7.63 -8.83 3.25
C THR A 96 -7.75 -10.34 3.28
N GLY A 97 -6.68 -11.02 3.65
CA GLY A 97 -6.63 -12.47 3.78
C GLY A 97 -5.20 -12.99 3.61
N PHE A 98 -5.08 -14.29 3.36
CA PHE A 98 -3.79 -14.91 3.04
C PHE A 98 -3.53 -14.80 1.53
N ILE A 99 -2.81 -13.75 1.13
CA ILE A 99 -2.52 -13.43 -0.27
C ILE A 99 -1.14 -13.96 -0.62
N ILE A 100 -1.07 -14.78 -1.67
CA ILE A 100 0.20 -15.31 -2.16
C ILE A 100 0.96 -14.25 -2.97
N PRO A 101 2.30 -14.19 -2.88
CA PRO A 101 3.11 -13.18 -3.59
C PRO A 101 2.90 -13.15 -5.10
N GLU A 102 2.65 -14.31 -5.73
CA GLU A 102 2.41 -14.39 -7.17
C GLU A 102 1.18 -13.60 -7.60
N LYS A 103 0.16 -13.51 -6.73
CA LYS A 103 -1.03 -12.70 -6.98
C LYS A 103 -0.76 -11.21 -6.84
N ILE A 104 0.16 -10.83 -5.96
CA ILE A 104 0.60 -9.45 -5.79
C ILE A 104 1.42 -9.01 -7.02
N ILE A 105 2.31 -9.88 -7.51
CA ILE A 105 3.08 -9.64 -8.75
C ILE A 105 2.13 -9.45 -9.94
N GLN A 106 1.14 -10.32 -10.11
CA GLN A 106 0.12 -10.17 -11.16
C GLN A 106 -0.64 -8.85 -11.03
N LEU A 107 -0.98 -8.42 -9.81
CA LEU A 107 -1.66 -7.14 -9.59
C LEU A 107 -0.75 -5.95 -9.95
N LEU A 108 0.52 -5.99 -9.55
CA LEU A 108 1.51 -4.98 -9.89
C LEU A 108 1.68 -4.84 -11.41
N GLU A 109 1.80 -5.96 -12.13
CA GLU A 109 1.87 -5.99 -13.59
C GLU A 109 0.64 -5.31 -14.23
N GLN A 110 -0.56 -5.59 -13.72
CA GLN A 110 -1.78 -4.93 -14.22
C GLN A 110 -1.80 -3.43 -13.93
N LEU A 111 -1.29 -2.99 -12.78
CA LEU A 111 -1.16 -1.56 -12.46
C LEU A 111 -0.12 -0.87 -13.33
N CYS A 112 0.96 -1.55 -13.72
CA CYS A 112 1.89 -1.02 -14.72
C CYS A 112 1.22 -0.90 -16.10
N CYS A 113 0.43 -1.91 -16.51
CA CYS A 113 -0.32 -1.87 -17.77
C CYS A 113 -1.40 -0.78 -17.79
N TYR A 114 -1.89 -0.31 -16.63
CA TYR A 114 -2.89 0.76 -16.55
C TYR A 114 -2.44 2.04 -17.27
N PHE A 115 -1.15 2.37 -17.21
CA PHE A 115 -0.58 3.53 -17.91
C PHE A 115 -0.28 3.29 -19.39
N GLY A 116 -0.63 2.13 -19.95
CA GLY A 116 -0.54 1.85 -21.38
C GLY A 116 -1.47 2.71 -22.24
N ASP A 117 -2.57 3.21 -21.69
CA ASP A 117 -3.43 4.20 -22.34
C ASP A 117 -3.26 5.61 -21.75
N LEU A 118 -3.79 6.62 -22.44
CA LEU A 118 -3.88 7.97 -21.91
C LEU A 118 -4.83 8.00 -20.69
N LYS A 119 -4.25 8.06 -19.48
CA LYS A 119 -4.99 8.22 -18.22
C LYS A 119 -4.83 9.64 -17.65
N LEU A 120 -5.81 10.02 -16.84
CA LEU A 120 -5.85 11.28 -16.08
C LEU A 120 -5.03 11.21 -14.78
N ALA A 121 -4.88 10.01 -14.20
CA ALA A 121 -4.06 9.82 -13.01
C ALA A 121 -2.57 10.06 -13.32
N HIS A 122 -1.87 10.74 -12.43
CA HIS A 122 -0.43 11.00 -12.55
C HIS A 122 0.41 9.88 -11.96
N TRP A 123 -0.12 9.20 -10.94
CA TRP A 123 0.49 8.08 -10.25
C TRP A 123 -0.59 7.17 -9.64
N LEU A 124 -0.20 5.96 -9.25
CA LEU A 124 -1.00 4.97 -8.53
C LEU A 124 -0.21 4.43 -7.34
N THR A 125 -0.89 3.87 -6.34
CA THR A 125 -0.25 3.23 -5.19
C THR A 125 -0.64 1.76 -5.05
N LEU A 126 0.33 0.93 -4.64
CA LEU A 126 0.12 -0.45 -4.21
C LEU A 126 0.84 -0.65 -2.88
N THR A 127 0.07 -0.66 -1.80
CA THR A 127 0.58 -0.92 -0.44
C THR A 127 0.26 -2.35 -0.03
N VAL A 128 1.26 -3.06 0.48
CA VAL A 128 1.12 -4.41 1.01
C VAL A 128 1.55 -4.44 2.45
N HIS A 129 0.66 -4.93 3.30
CA HIS A 129 0.93 -5.20 4.70
C HIS A 129 1.11 -6.70 4.87
N GLY A 130 2.27 -7.09 5.39
CA GLY A 130 2.53 -8.43 5.89
C GLY A 130 1.88 -8.67 7.26
N PHE A 131 2.10 -9.87 7.77
CA PHE A 131 1.55 -10.30 9.06
C PHE A 131 2.52 -9.94 10.20
N ALA A 132 2.01 -9.32 11.26
CA ALA A 132 2.80 -8.93 12.44
C ALA A 132 3.41 -10.12 13.20
N ASP A 133 2.78 -11.29 13.10
CA ASP A 133 3.19 -12.54 13.73
C ASP A 133 4.05 -13.44 12.81
N SER A 134 4.60 -12.89 11.72
CA SER A 134 5.53 -13.61 10.85
C SER A 134 6.87 -13.81 11.58
N PRO A 135 7.39 -15.04 11.74
CA PRO A 135 8.67 -15.24 12.46
C PRO A 135 9.91 -14.87 11.64
N VAL A 136 9.81 -14.96 10.31
CA VAL A 136 10.86 -14.58 9.35
C VAL A 136 10.18 -13.76 8.27
N SER A 137 10.71 -12.58 7.99
CA SER A 137 10.29 -11.73 6.87
C SER A 137 11.52 -11.36 6.03
N TRP A 138 11.32 -10.93 4.79
CA TRP A 138 12.41 -10.49 3.89
C TRP A 138 13.63 -11.44 3.84
N ARG A 139 13.53 -12.53 3.05
CA ARG A 139 14.53 -13.60 2.95
C ARG A 139 14.70 -14.41 4.24
N GLU A 140 15.83 -14.27 4.94
CA GLU A 140 16.26 -15.08 6.10
C GLU A 140 16.36 -14.25 7.38
N ASN A 141 15.85 -13.01 7.38
CA ASN A 141 15.98 -12.13 8.53
C ASN A 141 14.91 -12.44 9.57
N GLU A 142 15.34 -12.61 10.82
CA GLU A 142 14.41 -12.76 11.95
C GLU A 142 13.55 -11.51 12.05
N HIS A 143 12.24 -11.71 12.02
CA HIS A 143 11.29 -10.63 12.20
C HIS A 143 11.09 -10.43 13.70
N GLY A 144 11.11 -9.19 14.16
CA GLY A 144 10.86 -8.75 15.53
C GLY A 144 9.39 -8.90 15.93
N PHE A 145 8.79 -10.06 15.67
CA PHE A 145 7.38 -10.37 15.92
C PHE A 145 6.98 -10.17 17.39
N HIS A 146 7.94 -10.26 18.31
CA HIS A 146 7.74 -9.98 19.74
C HIS A 146 7.50 -8.50 20.07
N LYS A 147 7.70 -7.56 19.12
CA LYS A 147 7.70 -6.11 19.37
C LYS A 147 6.96 -5.29 18.31
N GLY A 148 6.10 -5.91 17.50
CA GLY A 148 5.23 -5.22 16.55
C GLY A 148 5.32 -5.72 15.11
N GLY A 149 6.46 -6.34 14.74
CA GLY A 149 6.62 -7.06 13.47
C GLY A 149 6.09 -6.31 12.25
N GLU A 150 6.57 -5.10 12.00
CA GLU A 150 6.11 -4.28 10.88
C GLU A 150 6.74 -4.78 9.57
N ASN A 151 5.93 -5.35 8.69
CA ASN A 151 6.33 -5.70 7.33
C ASN A 151 5.41 -4.97 6.37
N LEU A 152 5.85 -3.82 5.86
CA LEU A 152 5.05 -3.01 4.96
C LEU A 152 5.93 -2.52 3.83
N TYR A 153 5.48 -2.73 2.60
CA TYR A 153 6.06 -2.09 1.43
C TYR A 153 4.99 -1.41 0.59
N ASN A 154 5.39 -0.32 -0.07
CA ASN A 154 4.53 0.48 -0.91
C ASN A 154 5.23 0.78 -2.23
N PHE A 155 4.51 0.57 -3.33
CA PHE A 155 4.90 1.03 -4.65
C PHE A 155 4.11 2.29 -5.02
N VAL A 156 4.81 3.36 -5.37
CA VAL A 156 4.21 4.52 -6.06
C VAL A 156 4.58 4.41 -7.53
N ILE A 157 3.61 4.13 -8.39
CA ILE A 157 3.83 3.87 -9.82
C ILE A 157 3.46 5.11 -10.60
N PHE A 158 4.40 5.69 -11.32
CA PHE A 158 4.20 6.92 -12.10
C PHE A 158 3.77 6.60 -13.53
N LYS A 159 3.15 7.58 -14.18
CA LYS A 159 2.70 7.46 -15.57
C LYS A 159 3.80 7.13 -16.58
N ASN A 160 5.04 7.52 -16.29
CA ASN A 160 6.21 7.20 -17.11
C ASN A 160 6.83 5.84 -16.79
N LEU A 161 6.17 5.02 -15.95
CA LEU A 161 6.62 3.71 -15.47
C LEU A 161 7.83 3.72 -14.53
N ASP A 162 8.27 4.90 -14.09
CA ASP A 162 9.11 4.99 -12.89
C ASP A 162 8.29 4.53 -11.67
N TYR A 163 8.99 4.07 -10.64
CA TYR A 163 8.35 3.78 -9.36
C TYR A 163 9.21 4.18 -8.17
N TRP A 164 8.54 4.51 -7.07
CA TRP A 164 9.16 4.54 -5.75
C TRP A 164 8.85 3.26 -5.02
N LEU A 165 9.86 2.65 -4.41
CA LEU A 165 9.72 1.56 -3.45
C LEU A 165 9.97 2.12 -2.05
N GLN A 166 8.93 2.10 -1.22
CA GLN A 166 9.00 2.54 0.17
C GLN A 166 8.82 1.31 1.05
N MET A 167 9.76 1.06 1.94
CA MET A 167 9.71 -0.06 2.88
C MET A 167 9.70 0.49 4.29
N ALA A 168 8.72 0.10 5.09
CA ALA A 168 8.69 0.33 6.52
C ALA A 168 9.09 -0.96 7.22
N VAL A 169 10.07 -0.82 8.12
CA VAL A 169 10.77 -1.91 8.78
C VAL A 169 10.70 -1.64 10.27
N GLY A 170 10.34 -2.65 11.06
CA GLY A 170 10.26 -2.52 12.50
C GLY A 170 11.63 -2.18 13.10
N ALA A 171 11.64 -1.61 14.30
CA ALA A 171 12.87 -1.17 14.99
C ALA A 171 13.93 -2.27 15.24
N HIS A 172 13.60 -3.53 14.97
CA HIS A 172 14.46 -4.70 15.15
C HIS A 172 14.54 -5.60 13.91
N ASP A 173 14.07 -5.10 12.76
CA ASP A 173 14.07 -5.81 11.49
C ASP A 173 15.14 -5.24 10.56
N ASP A 174 15.65 -6.06 9.64
CA ASP A 174 16.63 -5.66 8.63
C ASP A 174 15.94 -5.33 7.30
N CYS A 175 16.36 -4.22 6.66
CA CYS A 175 15.84 -3.80 5.36
C CYS A 175 16.68 -4.39 4.21
N PRO A 176 16.12 -5.21 3.31
CA PRO A 176 16.83 -5.68 2.12
C PRO A 176 17.08 -4.54 1.12
N PRO A 177 18.06 -4.69 0.20
CA PRO A 177 18.38 -3.69 -0.81
C PRO A 177 17.28 -3.53 -1.87
#